data_AF-A0A1G0JR62-F1
#
_entry.id   AF-A0A1G0JR62-F1
#
_cell.length_a   1.000
_cell.length_b   1.000
_cell.length_c   1.000
_cell.angle_alpha   90.00
_cell.angle_beta   90.00
_cell.angle_gamma   90.00
#
_symmetry.space_group_name_H-M   'P 1'
#
loop_
_entity.id
_entity.type
_entity.pdbx_description
1 polymer ?
#
loop_
_entity_poly.entity_id
_entity_poly.type
_entity_poly.pdbx_seq_one_letter_code
_entity_poly.pdbx_strand_id
1 'polypeptide(L)'
;MSIIVRKLYIRMLSANNRQSILLPALLLFLPGLHAEEATLSLDTTRVCNYTLAYEDKGSGGDQDLSIYTPEAPTGYYLIGGYAQGDYGKPSGCVLAVKPSAASTEKANELLMSPAKWQLVWTDKGSGAVMDGSLWHPVPPNNNYVCIGSVGKAGYTSPSIPNYRCLHKCLVENVNVANYLWSDKGTGAKNKVGIYKLSNSGLFYAKPDRKKPLTLVDLKVKPACYGDMDTMTVAPAESTTVKPVESAPAPKKNEWVNPDLQ
;
A
#
# COMPACT_ATOMS: atom_id res chain seq x y z
N MET A 1 -15.25 -25.44 -11.55
CA MET A 1 -16.50 -26.05 -12.09
C MET A 1 -17.39 -26.42 -10.90
N SER A 2 -18.49 -25.70 -10.69
CA SER A 2 -19.40 -25.96 -9.56
C SER A 2 -19.89 -27.41 -9.55
N ILE A 3 -20.03 -28.01 -8.36
CA ILE A 3 -20.49 -29.39 -8.14
C ILE A 3 -21.82 -29.66 -8.89
N ILE A 4 -22.64 -28.63 -9.05
CA ILE A 4 -23.91 -28.68 -9.78
C ILE A 4 -23.71 -28.95 -11.28
N VAL A 5 -22.70 -28.33 -11.90
CA VAL A 5 -22.38 -28.47 -13.33
C VAL A 5 -21.78 -29.86 -13.62
N ARG A 6 -20.97 -30.41 -12.71
CA ARG A 6 -20.47 -31.79 -12.81
C ARG A 6 -21.62 -32.82 -12.76
N LYS A 7 -22.64 -32.60 -11.91
CA LYS A 7 -23.80 -33.51 -11.82
C LYS A 7 -24.68 -33.49 -13.08
N LEU A 8 -24.84 -32.33 -13.72
CA LEU A 8 -25.58 -32.20 -14.99
C LEU A 8 -24.81 -32.83 -16.17
N TYR A 9 -23.49 -32.66 -16.23
CA TYR A 9 -22.65 -33.21 -17.29
C TYR A 9 -22.57 -34.75 -17.25
N ILE A 10 -22.46 -35.33 -16.04
CA ILE A 10 -22.40 -36.80 -15.87
C ILE A 10 -23.76 -37.45 -16.18
N ARG A 11 -24.89 -36.79 -15.90
CA ARG A 11 -26.23 -37.31 -16.26
C ARG A 11 -26.46 -37.38 -17.77
N MET A 12 -25.89 -36.46 -18.56
CA MET A 12 -26.02 -36.50 -20.02
C MET A 12 -25.22 -37.64 -20.66
N LEU A 13 -24.05 -38.00 -20.08
CA LEU A 13 -23.22 -39.10 -20.59
C LEU A 13 -23.79 -40.50 -20.27
N SER A 14 -24.66 -40.62 -19.27
CA SER A 14 -25.31 -41.89 -18.89
C SER A 14 -26.52 -42.26 -19.77
N ALA A 15 -27.02 -41.34 -20.61
CA ALA A 15 -28.31 -41.50 -21.28
C ALA A 15 -28.23 -42.05 -22.71
N ASN A 16 -27.03 -42.28 -23.28
CA ASN A 16 -26.92 -42.59 -24.71
C ASN A 16 -26.11 -43.86 -24.97
N ASN A 17 -26.78 -45.01 -24.92
CA ASN A 17 -26.25 -46.26 -25.44
C ASN A 17 -26.97 -46.59 -26.76
N ARG A 18 -26.16 -46.60 -27.84
CA ARG A 18 -26.40 -47.08 -29.21
C ARG A 18 -26.78 -46.05 -30.29
N GLN A 19 -25.89 -46.04 -31.30
CA GLN A 19 -26.02 -45.54 -32.69
C GLN A 19 -25.64 -44.07 -32.98
N SER A 20 -24.33 -43.86 -33.08
CA SER A 20 -23.57 -43.25 -34.20
C SER A 20 -24.21 -42.17 -35.09
N ILE A 21 -23.47 -41.04 -35.13
CA ILE A 21 -23.19 -40.09 -36.23
C ILE A 21 -23.93 -38.74 -36.18
N LEU A 22 -23.11 -37.69 -36.37
CA LEU A 22 -23.37 -36.24 -36.48
C LEU A 22 -23.45 -35.43 -35.19
N LEU A 23 -22.26 -35.03 -34.69
CA LEU A 23 -22.09 -33.70 -34.11
C LEU A 23 -22.32 -32.65 -35.20
N PRO A 24 -23.12 -31.61 -34.97
CA PRO A 24 -22.76 -30.27 -35.38
C PRO A 24 -22.14 -29.54 -34.19
N ALA A 25 -21.06 -28.85 -34.48
CA ALA A 25 -20.38 -27.91 -33.59
C ALA A 25 -21.39 -27.00 -32.85
N LEU A 26 -21.61 -27.26 -31.57
CA LEU A 26 -22.23 -26.33 -30.63
C LEU A 26 -21.23 -26.04 -29.51
N LEU A 27 -20.09 -25.48 -29.90
CA LEU A 27 -18.99 -25.14 -28.98
C LEU A 27 -18.56 -23.68 -29.09
N LEU A 28 -19.35 -22.80 -29.72
CA LEU A 28 -18.98 -21.39 -29.87
C LEU A 28 -20.15 -20.47 -29.49
N PHE A 29 -19.83 -19.50 -28.64
CA PHE A 29 -20.68 -18.46 -28.04
C PHE A 29 -21.33 -18.78 -26.67
N LEU A 30 -20.49 -19.04 -25.67
CA LEU A 30 -20.65 -18.33 -24.40
C LEU A 30 -19.54 -17.26 -24.33
N PRO A 31 -19.83 -15.97 -24.56
CA PRO A 31 -18.91 -14.94 -24.14
C PRO A 31 -18.89 -14.95 -22.61
N GLY A 32 -17.72 -15.23 -22.03
CA GLY A 32 -17.45 -14.92 -20.63
C GLY A 32 -17.74 -16.00 -19.59
N LEU A 33 -17.54 -17.29 -19.89
CA LEU A 33 -17.26 -18.27 -18.82
C LEU A 33 -15.76 -18.30 -18.50
N HIS A 34 -15.15 -17.13 -18.28
CA HIS A 34 -13.96 -17.11 -17.44
C HIS A 34 -14.47 -17.43 -16.04
N ALA A 35 -13.91 -18.47 -15.42
CA ALA A 35 -14.05 -18.60 -13.98
C ALA A 35 -13.58 -17.26 -13.41
N GLU A 36 -14.48 -16.52 -12.77
CA GLU A 36 -14.11 -15.37 -11.95
C GLU A 36 -13.12 -15.93 -10.94
N GLU A 37 -11.81 -15.70 -11.18
CA GLU A 37 -10.78 -16.12 -10.25
C GLU A 37 -11.15 -15.51 -8.91
N ALA A 38 -11.19 -16.34 -7.86
CA ALA A 38 -11.57 -15.88 -6.54
C ALA A 38 -10.69 -14.68 -6.18
N THR A 39 -11.30 -13.50 -6.16
CA THR A 39 -10.60 -12.26 -5.91
C THR A 39 -10.70 -11.97 -4.42
N LEU A 40 -9.56 -11.96 -3.73
CA LEU A 40 -9.49 -11.53 -2.34
C LEU A 40 -9.08 -10.06 -2.32
N SER A 41 -9.89 -9.20 -1.72
CA SER A 41 -9.65 -7.75 -1.72
C SER A 41 -9.81 -7.13 -0.34
N LEU A 42 -9.31 -5.91 -0.21
CA LEU A 42 -9.53 -5.07 0.97
C LEU A 42 -10.47 -3.91 0.63
N ASP A 43 -11.39 -3.61 1.54
CA ASP A 43 -12.07 -2.33 1.56
C ASP A 43 -11.16 -1.30 2.24
N THR A 44 -11.14 -0.09 1.70
CA THR A 44 -10.37 1.03 2.25
C THR A 44 -11.29 2.13 2.77
N THR A 45 -10.92 2.76 3.87
CA THR A 45 -11.58 3.99 4.34
C THR A 45 -10.57 5.09 4.60
N ARG A 46 -10.99 6.35 4.44
CA ARG A 46 -10.18 7.51 4.79
C ARG A 46 -10.33 7.83 6.27
N VAL A 47 -9.20 7.98 6.96
CA VAL A 47 -9.11 8.38 8.36
C VAL A 47 -8.49 9.76 8.41
N CYS A 48 -9.24 10.72 8.95
CA CYS A 48 -8.83 12.13 9.06
C CYS A 48 -8.85 12.63 10.52
N ASN A 49 -9.12 11.72 11.47
CA ASN A 49 -9.09 11.97 12.90
C ASN A 49 -7.85 11.32 13.49
N TYR A 50 -7.25 12.01 14.45
CA TYR A 50 -5.87 11.77 14.84
C TYR A 50 -5.62 12.15 16.28
N THR A 51 -4.75 11.38 16.91
CA THR A 51 -4.09 11.74 18.16
C THR A 51 -2.62 12.11 17.87
N LEU A 52 -2.15 13.26 18.38
CA LEU A 52 -0.76 13.69 18.23
C LEU A 52 0.18 12.68 18.91
N ALA A 53 1.20 12.24 18.18
CA ALA A 53 2.21 11.30 18.67
C ALA A 53 3.55 11.98 18.94
N TYR A 54 3.94 12.95 18.12
CA TYR A 54 5.18 13.70 18.24
C TYR A 54 5.12 14.99 17.39
N GLU A 55 5.75 16.07 17.86
CA GLU A 55 6.13 17.22 17.05
C GLU A 55 7.57 17.64 17.39
N ASP A 56 8.32 18.15 16.43
CA ASP A 56 9.73 18.54 16.61
C ASP A 56 9.90 20.01 17.07
N LYS A 57 8.84 20.60 17.59
CA LYS A 57 8.81 22.00 18.04
C LYS A 57 9.90 22.26 19.08
N GLY A 58 10.72 23.28 18.83
CA GLY A 58 11.84 23.66 19.69
C GLY A 58 13.16 22.95 19.36
N SER A 59 13.17 22.01 18.41
CA SER A 59 14.40 21.29 18.03
C SER A 59 15.46 22.13 17.33
N GLY A 60 15.09 23.31 16.80
CA GLY A 60 15.96 24.10 15.93
C GLY A 60 16.24 23.46 14.57
N GLY A 61 15.46 22.44 14.19
CA GLY A 61 15.52 21.79 12.89
C GLY A 61 15.25 22.75 11.72
N ASP A 62 15.75 22.38 10.54
CA ASP A 62 15.55 23.16 9.29
C ASP A 62 14.08 23.13 8.81
N GLN A 63 13.27 22.21 9.34
CA GLN A 63 11.91 21.91 8.89
C GLN A 63 11.04 21.55 10.09
N ASP A 64 9.76 21.85 10.02
CA ASP A 64 8.78 21.44 11.03
C ASP A 64 8.20 20.06 10.70
N LEU A 65 7.82 19.31 11.75
CA LEU A 65 7.21 18.00 11.67
C LEU A 65 6.18 17.82 12.77
N SER A 66 5.00 17.35 12.38
CA SER A 66 4.02 16.75 13.29
C SER A 66 3.64 15.36 12.82
N ILE A 67 3.62 14.40 13.74
CA ILE A 67 3.28 13.00 13.50
C ILE A 67 2.11 12.60 14.38
N TYR A 68 1.18 11.85 13.78
CA TYR A 68 -0.07 11.47 14.39
C TYR A 68 -0.35 9.98 14.25
N THR A 69 -1.03 9.44 15.25
CA THR A 69 -1.67 8.13 15.20
C THR A 69 -3.11 8.30 14.69
N PRO A 70 -3.49 7.70 13.55
CA PRO A 70 -4.85 7.76 13.04
C PRO A 70 -5.82 6.95 13.91
N GLU A 71 -7.04 7.44 14.03
CA GLU A 71 -8.13 6.78 14.77
C GLU A 71 -8.98 5.95 13.79
N ALA A 72 -8.53 4.72 13.51
CA ALA A 72 -9.25 3.83 12.60
C ALA A 72 -10.68 3.53 13.11
N PRO A 73 -11.70 3.59 12.24
CA PRO A 73 -13.05 3.19 12.60
C PRO A 73 -13.13 1.72 13.03
N THR A 74 -14.15 1.38 13.82
CA THR A 74 -14.41 -0.01 14.24
C THR A 74 -14.43 -0.96 13.04
N GLY A 75 -13.67 -2.05 13.14
CA GLY A 75 -13.55 -3.07 12.09
C GLY A 75 -12.48 -2.76 11.02
N TYR A 76 -11.84 -1.60 11.06
CA TYR A 76 -10.68 -1.28 10.21
C TYR A 76 -9.37 -1.39 10.99
N TYR A 77 -8.32 -1.75 10.25
CA TYR A 77 -6.95 -1.88 10.73
C TYR A 77 -6.08 -0.71 10.27
N LEU A 78 -5.17 -0.30 11.14
CA LEU A 78 -4.12 0.66 10.80
C LEU A 78 -3.02 -0.02 9.97
N ILE A 79 -2.47 0.73 9.03
CA ILE A 79 -1.35 0.30 8.18
C ILE A 79 -0.18 1.31 8.20
N GLY A 80 -0.28 2.34 9.04
CA GLY A 80 0.73 3.38 9.22
C GLY A 80 0.20 4.58 10.01
N GLY A 81 1.08 5.52 10.29
CA GLY A 81 0.75 6.83 10.84
C GLY A 81 0.60 7.91 9.77
N TYR A 82 0.22 9.10 10.23
CA TYR A 82 0.14 10.32 9.42
C TYR A 82 1.24 11.29 9.85
N ALA A 83 1.82 12.03 8.89
CA ALA A 83 2.81 13.06 9.17
C ALA A 83 2.60 14.27 8.26
N GLN A 84 2.90 15.46 8.76
CA GLN A 84 2.89 16.71 8.00
C GLN A 84 4.03 17.64 8.40
N GLY A 85 4.37 18.56 7.51
CA GLY A 85 5.55 19.43 7.62
C GLY A 85 5.29 20.77 8.31
N ASP A 86 4.39 20.79 9.29
CA ASP A 86 3.97 21.98 10.04
C ASP A 86 3.33 21.56 11.39
N TYR A 87 3.03 22.53 12.26
CA TYR A 87 2.36 22.32 13.57
C TYR A 87 0.86 22.62 13.57
N GLY A 88 0.27 22.77 12.38
CA GLY A 88 -1.15 23.03 12.23
C GLY A 88 -2.02 21.82 12.60
N LYS A 89 -3.34 22.01 12.55
CA LYS A 89 -4.26 20.87 12.64
C LYS A 89 -3.98 19.90 11.46
N PRO A 90 -4.21 18.60 11.63
CA PRO A 90 -4.07 17.63 10.55
C PRO A 90 -4.84 18.06 9.28
N SER A 91 -4.12 18.22 8.17
CA SER A 91 -4.67 18.73 6.91
C SER A 91 -4.93 17.64 5.85
N GLY A 92 -4.48 16.42 6.12
CA GLY A 92 -4.61 15.26 5.22
C GLY A 92 -5.33 14.08 5.87
N CYS A 93 -5.65 13.08 5.05
CA CYS A 93 -6.23 11.81 5.50
C CYS A 93 -5.31 10.67 5.09
N VAL A 94 -5.36 9.57 5.84
CA VAL A 94 -4.69 8.31 5.50
C VAL A 94 -5.69 7.20 5.25
N LEU A 95 -5.25 6.09 4.65
CA LEU A 95 -6.08 4.90 4.47
C LEU A 95 -5.96 3.94 5.67
N ALA A 96 -7.11 3.41 6.08
CA ALA A 96 -7.22 2.21 6.91
C ALA A 96 -7.94 1.11 6.09
N VAL A 97 -7.71 -0.15 6.45
CA VAL A 97 -8.15 -1.30 5.62
C VAL A 97 -8.93 -2.34 6.41
N LYS A 98 -9.80 -3.08 5.73
CA LYS A 98 -10.42 -4.30 6.26
C LYS A 98 -10.61 -5.32 5.14
N PRO A 99 -10.67 -6.63 5.43
CA PRO A 99 -11.06 -7.63 4.44
C PRO A 99 -12.43 -7.29 3.86
N SER A 100 -12.57 -7.35 2.53
CA SER A 100 -13.84 -7.03 1.88
C SER A 100 -14.90 -8.06 2.22
N ALA A 101 -16.13 -7.62 2.51
CA ALA A 101 -17.25 -8.52 2.83
C ALA A 101 -17.66 -9.41 1.65
N ALA A 102 -17.31 -9.01 0.42
CA ALA A 102 -17.50 -9.82 -0.78
C ALA A 102 -16.46 -10.95 -0.90
N SER A 103 -15.40 -10.94 -0.08
CA SER A 103 -14.35 -11.95 -0.09
C SER A 103 -14.65 -13.08 0.90
N THR A 104 -14.10 -14.27 0.62
CA THR A 104 -14.20 -15.44 1.52
C THR A 104 -13.44 -15.21 2.83
N GLU A 105 -13.61 -16.11 3.83
CA GLU A 105 -12.85 -16.08 5.09
C GLU A 105 -11.33 -16.01 4.89
N LYS A 106 -10.82 -16.52 3.76
CA LYS A 106 -9.40 -16.42 3.35
C LYS A 106 -8.92 -14.96 3.25
N ALA A 107 -9.79 -13.98 3.06
CA ALA A 107 -9.39 -12.57 3.02
C ALA A 107 -8.82 -12.07 4.36
N ASN A 108 -9.12 -12.74 5.48
CA ASN A 108 -8.48 -12.45 6.76
C ASN A 108 -6.98 -12.72 6.73
N GLU A 109 -6.54 -13.68 5.91
CA GLU A 109 -5.12 -14.03 5.75
C GLU A 109 -4.34 -12.97 4.96
N LEU A 110 -5.02 -12.01 4.32
CA LEU A 110 -4.36 -10.87 3.66
C LEU A 110 -3.73 -9.88 4.65
N LEU A 111 -4.13 -9.93 5.92
CA LEU A 111 -3.74 -9.00 6.97
C LEU A 111 -3.15 -9.76 8.16
N MET A 112 -1.90 -9.47 8.51
CA MET A 112 -1.24 -10.11 9.65
C MET A 112 -0.67 -9.10 10.62
N SER A 113 -0.68 -9.43 11.91
CA SER A 113 0.01 -8.62 12.91
C SER A 113 1.53 -8.59 12.63
N PRO A 114 2.22 -7.48 12.90
CA PRO A 114 3.67 -7.43 12.81
C PRO A 114 4.31 -8.38 13.82
N ALA A 115 5.47 -8.96 13.50
CA ALA A 115 6.21 -9.81 14.43
C ALA A 115 6.79 -9.01 15.60
N LYS A 116 7.26 -7.79 15.32
CA LYS A 116 7.84 -6.86 16.29
C LYS A 116 7.90 -5.45 15.71
N TRP A 117 8.26 -4.50 16.55
CA TRP A 117 8.57 -3.13 16.15
C TRP A 117 10.08 -2.91 16.11
N GLN A 118 10.56 -2.27 15.05
CA GLN A 118 11.95 -1.85 14.91
C GLN A 118 12.04 -0.34 15.12
N LEU A 119 12.92 0.08 16.03
CA LEU A 119 13.22 1.49 16.24
C LEU A 119 13.95 2.03 15.00
N VAL A 120 13.42 3.12 14.43
CA VAL A 120 14.03 3.83 13.30
C VAL A 120 14.80 5.05 13.80
N TRP A 121 14.21 5.83 14.70
CA TRP A 121 14.76 7.10 15.15
C TRP A 121 14.22 7.51 16.52
N THR A 122 14.98 8.33 17.23
CA THR A 122 14.58 9.01 18.46
C THR A 122 15.01 10.46 18.40
N ASP A 123 14.24 11.35 19.00
CA ASP A 123 14.57 12.77 19.07
C ASP A 123 15.63 13.12 20.12
N LYS A 124 16.24 12.13 20.79
CA LYS A 124 17.29 12.34 21.79
C LYS A 124 18.40 13.27 21.29
N GLY A 125 18.56 14.39 22.00
CA GLY A 125 19.52 15.44 21.69
C GLY A 125 18.99 16.51 20.74
N SER A 126 17.72 16.43 20.32
CA SER A 126 17.12 17.40 19.42
C SER A 126 16.82 18.74 20.08
N GLY A 127 16.55 18.75 21.39
CA GLY A 127 16.03 19.94 22.08
C GLY A 127 14.55 20.21 21.82
N ALA A 128 13.85 19.33 21.11
CA ALA A 128 12.39 19.40 20.99
C ALA A 128 11.71 19.38 22.36
N VAL A 129 10.56 20.05 22.46
CA VAL A 129 9.78 20.11 23.71
C VAL A 129 9.17 18.74 24.05
N MET A 130 8.78 17.98 23.02
CA MET A 130 8.26 16.62 23.18
C MET A 130 9.37 15.60 22.96
N ASP A 131 9.45 14.60 23.84
CA ASP A 131 10.21 13.38 23.57
C ASP A 131 9.43 12.45 22.62
N GLY A 132 10.10 11.90 21.61
CA GLY A 132 9.47 11.03 20.63
C GLY A 132 10.39 10.07 19.90
N SER A 133 9.76 9.07 19.29
CA SER A 133 10.44 8.05 18.51
C SER A 133 9.62 7.60 17.30
N LEU A 134 10.33 7.13 16.28
CA LEU A 134 9.76 6.58 15.05
C LEU A 134 10.06 5.10 14.98
N TRP A 135 9.04 4.33 14.59
CA TRP A 135 9.11 2.88 14.54
C TRP A 135 8.59 2.39 13.21
N HIS A 136 9.23 1.35 12.70
CA HIS A 136 8.75 0.60 11.54
C HIS A 136 8.41 -0.83 11.99
N PRO A 137 7.22 -1.35 11.64
CA PRO A 137 6.87 -2.73 11.99
C PRO A 137 7.65 -3.72 11.12
N VAL A 138 8.03 -4.84 11.71
CA VAL A 138 8.68 -5.96 11.00
C VAL A 138 7.61 -6.96 10.58
N PRO A 139 7.49 -7.32 9.29
CA PRO A 139 6.49 -8.27 8.84
C PRO A 139 6.73 -9.66 9.46
N PRO A 140 5.67 -10.46 9.64
CA PRO A 140 5.77 -11.77 10.28
C PRO A 140 6.60 -12.78 9.48
N ASN A 141 6.57 -12.69 8.15
CA ASN A 141 7.33 -13.54 7.23
C ASN A 141 7.43 -12.88 5.84
N ASN A 142 8.05 -13.57 4.89
CA ASN A 142 8.36 -13.06 3.57
C ASN A 142 7.15 -12.86 2.65
N ASN A 143 5.94 -13.30 3.00
CA ASN A 143 4.73 -13.09 2.20
C ASN A 143 4.04 -11.76 2.51
N TYR A 144 4.45 -11.09 3.59
CA TYR A 144 3.85 -9.84 4.04
C TYR A 144 4.85 -8.68 3.98
N VAL A 145 4.30 -7.47 3.98
CA VAL A 145 5.02 -6.21 4.07
C VAL A 145 4.23 -5.25 4.95
N CYS A 146 4.93 -4.49 5.78
CA CYS A 146 4.32 -3.40 6.51
C CYS A 146 4.79 -2.10 5.86
N ILE A 147 3.86 -1.24 5.43
CA ILE A 147 4.20 -0.12 4.54
C ILE A 147 4.40 1.19 5.30
N GLY A 148 3.54 1.51 6.26
CA GLY A 148 3.59 2.76 7.00
C GLY A 148 4.30 2.64 8.33
N SER A 149 5.13 3.63 8.64
CA SER A 149 5.78 3.79 9.95
C SER A 149 4.85 4.48 10.94
N VAL A 150 5.20 4.46 12.22
CA VAL A 150 4.42 5.11 13.29
C VAL A 150 5.30 5.99 14.16
N GLY A 151 4.75 7.08 14.66
CA GLY A 151 5.35 7.88 15.71
C GLY A 151 4.86 7.45 17.08
N LYS A 152 5.62 7.76 18.12
CA LYS A 152 5.25 7.49 19.50
C LYS A 152 5.87 8.52 20.43
N ALA A 153 5.08 9.02 21.38
CA ALA A 153 5.60 9.78 22.50
C ALA A 153 6.53 8.92 23.38
N GLY A 154 7.68 9.48 23.75
CA GLY A 154 8.75 8.78 24.46
C GLY A 154 9.46 7.70 23.63
N TYR A 155 10.21 6.82 24.31
CA TYR A 155 11.19 5.93 23.65
C TYR A 155 10.89 4.44 23.76
N THR A 156 9.78 4.05 24.38
CA THR A 156 9.38 2.64 24.51
C THR A 156 8.77 2.13 23.21
N SER A 157 8.82 0.82 22.96
CA SER A 157 8.14 0.23 21.79
C SER A 157 6.65 0.61 21.77
N PRO A 158 6.06 0.90 20.60
CA PRO A 158 4.64 1.14 20.48
C PRO A 158 3.82 -0.13 20.77
N SER A 159 2.60 0.07 21.29
CA SER A 159 1.59 -0.98 21.47
C SER A 159 0.36 -0.60 20.65
N ILE A 160 0.28 -1.12 19.42
CA ILE A 160 -0.77 -0.82 18.44
C ILE A 160 -1.37 -2.15 17.97
N PRO A 161 -2.25 -2.78 18.77
CA PRO A 161 -2.75 -4.13 18.51
C PRO A 161 -3.62 -4.21 17.23
N ASN A 162 -4.14 -3.09 16.75
CA ASN A 162 -4.91 -2.97 15.52
C ASN A 162 -4.07 -2.62 14.27
N TYR A 163 -2.73 -2.64 14.35
CA TYR A 163 -1.87 -2.50 13.17
C TYR A 163 -1.80 -3.81 12.39
N ARG A 164 -1.83 -3.77 11.06
CA ARG A 164 -1.63 -4.93 10.19
C ARG A 164 -0.59 -4.67 9.09
N CYS A 165 0.20 -5.69 8.83
CA CYS A 165 1.01 -5.84 7.63
C CYS A 165 0.16 -6.51 6.54
N LEU A 166 0.44 -6.15 5.30
CA LEU A 166 -0.33 -6.52 4.11
C LEU A 166 0.34 -7.68 3.39
N HIS A 167 -0.43 -8.61 2.84
CA HIS A 167 0.12 -9.57 1.90
C HIS A 167 0.69 -8.86 0.67
N LYS A 168 1.82 -9.35 0.13
CA LYS A 168 2.57 -8.69 -0.95
C LYS A 168 1.76 -8.46 -2.23
N CYS A 169 0.71 -9.24 -2.49
CA CYS A 169 -0.17 -9.03 -3.65
C CYS A 169 -1.00 -7.74 -3.58
N LEU A 170 -1.15 -7.13 -2.40
CA LEU A 170 -1.96 -5.91 -2.19
C LEU A 170 -1.19 -4.61 -2.40
N VAL A 171 0.12 -4.69 -2.56
CA VAL A 171 1.01 -3.52 -2.61
C VAL A 171 1.70 -3.40 -3.96
N GLU A 172 2.23 -2.22 -4.23
CA GLU A 172 3.03 -1.94 -5.42
C GLU A 172 4.22 -1.04 -5.09
N ASN A 173 5.22 -1.05 -5.97
CA ASN A 173 6.31 -0.07 -5.89
C ASN A 173 5.81 1.28 -6.37
N VAL A 174 6.05 2.33 -5.59
CA VAL A 174 5.74 3.71 -5.93
C VAL A 174 7.01 4.54 -6.03
N ASN A 175 6.95 5.55 -6.89
CA ASN A 175 8.03 6.52 -7.01
C ASN A 175 8.16 7.34 -5.72
N VAL A 176 9.41 7.57 -5.32
CA VAL A 176 9.73 8.39 -4.15
C VAL A 176 9.63 9.86 -4.53
N ALA A 177 8.41 10.37 -4.66
CA ALA A 177 8.17 11.76 -5.05
C ALA A 177 8.10 12.70 -3.84
N ASN A 178 7.57 12.22 -2.72
CA ASN A 178 7.15 13.09 -1.62
C ASN A 178 8.10 13.00 -0.41
N TYR A 179 9.27 13.64 -0.52
CA TYR A 179 10.07 13.94 0.67
C TYR A 179 9.28 14.88 1.59
N LEU A 180 9.23 14.56 2.88
CA LEU A 180 8.51 15.35 3.87
C LEU A 180 9.49 16.09 4.79
N TRP A 181 10.36 15.33 5.47
CA TRP A 181 11.18 15.86 6.57
C TRP A 181 12.45 15.03 6.79
N SER A 182 13.47 15.62 7.41
CA SER A 182 14.62 14.91 7.97
C SER A 182 15.09 15.57 9.27
N ASP A 183 15.86 14.83 10.07
CA ASP A 183 16.42 15.32 11.35
C ASP A 183 17.52 16.39 11.21
N LYS A 184 17.72 16.95 10.02
CA LYS A 184 18.76 17.94 9.76
C LYS A 184 18.47 19.23 10.54
N GLY A 185 19.51 19.78 11.18
CA GLY A 185 19.40 20.97 12.03
C GLY A 185 19.00 20.67 13.47
N THR A 186 18.31 19.55 13.72
CA THR A 186 17.77 19.24 15.06
C THR A 186 18.84 18.94 16.10
N GLY A 187 20.00 18.40 15.71
CA GLY A 187 21.01 17.91 16.68
C GLY A 187 20.72 16.50 17.23
N ALA A 188 19.65 15.83 16.77
CA ALA A 188 19.41 14.43 17.07
C ALA A 188 20.61 13.55 16.66
N LYS A 189 20.91 12.54 17.47
CA LYS A 189 22.10 11.69 17.28
C LYS A 189 22.04 10.80 16.04
N ASN A 190 20.83 10.35 15.69
CA ASN A 190 20.60 9.41 14.60
C ASN A 190 19.90 10.11 13.45
N LYS A 191 20.22 9.66 12.22
CA LYS A 191 19.67 10.21 10.99
C LYS A 191 18.33 9.58 10.64
N VAL A 192 17.42 10.36 10.09
CA VAL A 192 16.17 9.87 9.51
C VAL A 192 15.72 10.72 8.33
N GLY A 193 15.08 10.08 7.35
CA GLY A 193 14.29 10.73 6.32
C GLY A 193 12.85 10.21 6.36
N ILE A 194 11.88 11.11 6.28
CA ILE A 194 10.46 10.81 6.24
C ILE A 194 9.93 11.10 4.84
N TYR A 195 9.20 10.12 4.29
CA TYR A 195 8.61 10.19 2.96
C TYR A 195 7.12 9.89 3.04
N LYS A 196 6.30 10.64 2.31
CA LYS A 196 4.87 10.37 2.20
C LYS A 196 4.59 9.30 1.14
N LEU A 197 3.74 8.36 1.50
CA LEU A 197 3.21 7.31 0.63
C LEU A 197 1.99 7.86 -0.12
N SER A 198 2.09 7.96 -1.45
CA SER A 198 1.15 8.72 -2.28
C SER A 198 -0.27 8.14 -2.32
N ASN A 199 -0.39 6.81 -2.38
CA ASN A 199 -1.68 6.14 -2.53
C ASN A 199 -2.41 6.09 -1.20
N SER A 200 -1.69 5.80 -0.11
CA SER A 200 -2.28 5.61 1.22
C SER A 200 -2.29 6.86 2.09
N GLY A 201 -1.51 7.90 1.75
CA GLY A 201 -1.33 9.11 2.54
C GLY A 201 -0.45 8.94 3.79
N LEU A 202 0.01 7.72 4.07
CA LEU A 202 0.84 7.37 5.22
C LEU A 202 2.24 7.95 5.09
N PHE A 203 3.08 7.77 6.11
CA PHE A 203 4.51 8.05 5.99
C PHE A 203 5.39 6.80 6.18
N TYR A 204 6.55 6.84 5.56
CA TYR A 204 7.64 5.88 5.74
C TYR A 204 8.86 6.60 6.33
N ALA A 205 9.38 6.09 7.44
CA ALA A 205 10.59 6.60 8.09
C ALA A 205 11.78 5.69 7.75
N LYS A 206 12.82 6.28 7.16
CA LYS A 206 14.06 5.60 6.78
C LYS A 206 15.19 6.01 7.72
N PRO A 207 15.97 5.10 8.32
CA PRO A 207 17.03 5.42 9.28
C PRO A 207 18.31 5.99 8.62
N ASP A 208 18.16 6.84 7.61
CA ASP A 208 19.21 7.57 6.90
C ASP A 208 18.56 8.62 5.98
N ARG A 209 19.28 9.70 5.66
CA ARG A 209 18.80 10.82 4.85
C ARG A 209 18.90 10.58 3.34
N LYS A 210 19.55 9.50 2.88
CA LYS A 210 19.60 9.17 1.45
C LYS A 210 18.22 8.78 0.95
N LYS A 211 17.76 9.42 -0.12
CA LYS A 211 16.50 9.12 -0.78
C LYS A 211 16.45 7.65 -1.23
N PRO A 212 15.42 6.87 -0.87
CA PRO A 212 15.24 5.51 -1.39
C PRO A 212 14.95 5.56 -2.90
N LEU A 213 15.32 4.49 -3.63
CA LEU A 213 15.05 4.36 -5.06
C LEU A 213 13.55 4.18 -5.32
N THR A 214 12.91 3.30 -4.54
CA THR A 214 11.47 3.03 -4.57
C THR A 214 10.95 2.89 -3.15
N LEU A 215 9.65 3.13 -2.98
CA LEU A 215 8.91 2.78 -1.77
C LEU A 215 7.81 1.78 -2.13
N VAL A 216 7.25 1.12 -1.11
CA VAL A 216 6.12 0.22 -1.27
C VAL A 216 4.89 0.88 -0.65
N ASP A 217 3.79 0.90 -1.39
CA ASP A 217 2.52 1.46 -0.94
C ASP A 217 1.36 0.54 -1.31
N LEU A 218 0.19 0.79 -0.72
CA LEU A 218 -1.05 0.08 -1.04
C LEU A 218 -1.44 0.35 -2.49
N LYS A 219 -1.85 -0.69 -3.23
CA LYS A 219 -2.47 -0.51 -4.55
C LYS A 219 -3.72 0.35 -4.43
N VAL A 220 -3.99 1.17 -5.44
CA VAL A 220 -5.25 1.96 -5.53
C VAL A 220 -6.49 1.06 -5.44
N LYS A 221 -6.42 -0.16 -5.99
CA LYS A 221 -7.42 -1.22 -5.84
C LYS A 221 -6.74 -2.46 -5.26
N PRO A 222 -6.71 -2.61 -3.92
CA PRO A 222 -5.96 -3.68 -3.26
C PRO A 222 -6.70 -5.02 -3.40
N ALA A 223 -6.28 -5.80 -4.40
CA ALA A 223 -6.82 -7.12 -4.69
C ALA A 223 -5.72 -8.12 -5.06
N CYS A 224 -6.02 -9.39 -4.77
CA CYS A 224 -5.19 -10.55 -5.05
C CYS A 224 -5.99 -11.53 -5.89
N TYR A 225 -5.34 -12.11 -6.89
CA TYR A 225 -5.94 -13.02 -7.87
C TYR A 225 -5.27 -14.39 -7.73
N GLY A 226 -6.03 -15.47 -7.91
CA GLY A 226 -5.57 -16.86 -7.79
C GLY A 226 -5.64 -17.46 -6.37
N ASP A 227 -5.30 -18.76 -6.26
CA ASP A 227 -5.26 -19.49 -4.98
C ASP A 227 -4.03 -19.09 -4.14
N MET A 228 -4.21 -18.90 -2.82
CA MET A 228 -3.18 -18.40 -1.87
C MET A 228 -1.85 -19.16 -1.90
N ASP A 229 -1.84 -20.45 -2.26
CA ASP A 229 -0.63 -21.28 -2.42
C ASP A 229 0.12 -21.04 -3.74
N THR A 230 -0.48 -20.33 -4.69
CA THR A 230 0.06 -20.04 -6.04
C THR A 230 0.06 -18.56 -6.39
N MET A 231 -0.18 -17.67 -5.42
CA MET A 231 -0.39 -16.24 -5.68
C MET A 231 0.83 -15.56 -6.31
N THR A 232 0.79 -15.45 -7.63
CA THR A 232 1.64 -14.55 -8.42
C THR A 232 0.94 -13.21 -8.62
N VAL A 233 1.74 -12.17 -8.91
CA VAL A 233 1.23 -10.84 -9.29
C VAL A 233 0.24 -10.99 -10.45
N ALA A 234 -0.85 -10.20 -10.42
CA ALA A 234 -1.81 -10.14 -11.52
C ALA A 234 -1.08 -10.00 -12.87
N PRO A 235 -1.45 -10.75 -13.92
CA PRO A 235 -0.92 -10.49 -15.24
C PRO A 235 -1.22 -9.04 -15.60
N ALA A 236 -0.18 -8.30 -15.97
CA ALA A 236 -0.34 -6.94 -16.46
C ALA A 236 -1.33 -6.97 -17.63
N GLU A 237 -2.38 -6.16 -17.59
CA GLU A 237 -3.19 -5.90 -18.78
C GLU A 237 -2.23 -5.37 -19.86
N SER A 238 -2.01 -6.20 -20.88
CA SER A 238 -1.31 -5.83 -22.10
C SER A 238 -2.16 -4.81 -22.84
N THR A 239 -2.13 -3.56 -22.38
CA THR A 239 -2.52 -2.43 -23.21
C THR A 239 -1.38 -2.20 -24.18
N THR A 240 -1.51 -2.80 -25.37
CA THR A 240 -0.70 -2.43 -26.53
C THR A 240 -1.02 -0.98 -26.88
N VAL A 241 -0.28 -0.05 -26.28
CA VAL A 241 -0.21 1.32 -26.75
C VAL A 241 0.45 1.26 -28.13
N LYS A 242 -0.31 1.57 -29.17
CA LYS A 242 0.24 1.73 -30.52
C LYS A 242 1.38 2.75 -30.45
N PRO A 243 2.53 2.50 -31.10
CA PRO A 243 3.62 3.47 -31.13
C PRO A 243 3.10 4.80 -31.65
N VAL A 244 3.19 5.84 -30.81
CA VAL A 244 3.07 7.22 -31.28
C VAL A 244 4.31 7.47 -32.11
N GLU A 245 4.11 7.69 -33.40
CA GLU A 245 5.15 8.07 -34.35
C GLU A 245 5.85 9.32 -33.83
N SER A 246 7.15 9.20 -33.56
CA SER A 246 7.96 10.27 -32.99
C SER A 246 8.04 11.43 -33.98
N ALA A 247 7.52 12.59 -33.59
CA ALA A 247 7.81 13.84 -34.29
C ALA A 247 9.33 14.06 -34.32
N PRO A 248 9.91 14.51 -35.46
CA PRO A 248 11.35 14.73 -35.56
C PRO A 248 11.80 15.82 -34.59
N ALA A 249 12.96 15.60 -33.97
CA ALA A 249 13.59 16.54 -33.06
C ALA A 249 13.82 17.91 -33.72
N PRO A 250 13.54 19.03 -33.04
CA PRO A 250 13.88 20.35 -33.55
C PRO A 250 15.40 20.48 -33.69
N LYS A 251 15.83 21.03 -34.83
CA LYS A 251 17.24 21.27 -35.14
C LYS A 251 17.82 22.22 -34.07
N LYS A 252 19.01 21.89 -33.55
CA LYS A 252 19.85 22.81 -32.76
C LYS A 252 19.86 24.16 -33.49
N ASN A 253 19.43 25.23 -32.82
CA ASN A 253 19.79 26.65 -32.96
C ASN A 253 18.65 27.67 -32.71
N GLU A 254 17.48 27.28 -32.16
CA GLU A 254 16.50 28.26 -31.65
C GLU A 254 16.38 28.17 -30.13
N TRP A 255 17.13 29.03 -29.44
CA TRP A 255 16.84 29.41 -28.06
C TRP A 255 15.85 30.57 -28.12
N VAL A 256 14.59 30.34 -27.73
CA VAL A 256 13.65 31.42 -27.43
C VAL A 256 13.62 31.59 -25.91
N ASN A 257 13.93 32.81 -25.48
CA ASN A 257 13.97 33.29 -24.10
C ASN A 257 12.57 33.20 -23.45
N PRO A 258 12.39 32.56 -22.27
CA PRO A 258 11.07 32.41 -21.65
C PRO A 258 10.55 33.63 -20.89
N ASP A 259 11.26 34.76 -20.87
CA ASP A 259 10.69 36.01 -20.37
C ASP A 259 10.02 36.78 -21.52
N LEU A 260 8.77 36.45 -21.82
CA LEU A 260 7.69 37.35 -22.25
C LEU A 260 6.39 36.56 -22.48
N GLN A 261 5.37 36.93 -21.69
CA GLN A 261 3.95 36.53 -21.65
C GLN A 261 3.58 35.38 -20.70
#